data_AF-A0A8S1WIE0-F1
#
_entry.id   AF-A0A8S1WIE0-F1
#
_cell.length_a   1.000
_cell.length_b   1.000
_cell.length_c   1.000
_cell.angle_alpha   90.00
_cell.angle_beta   90.00
_cell.angle_gamma   90.00
#
_symmetry.space_group_name_H-M   'P 1'
#
loop_
_entity.id
_entity.type
_entity.pdbx_description
1 polymer ?
#
loop_
_entity_poly.entity_id
_entity_poly.type
_entity_poly.pdbx_seq_one_letter_code
_entity_poly.pdbx_strand_id
1 'polypeptide(L)'
;MIPKQFQFFLDLTCCQQRNDPKEYFFSITACCLLKETKFWETSDMSQDKLIATMNIIADIDPEFIFQVAYYVRNQMYIRSVSNFILAFSALHPKTKPYCSTYMCPTMLIPGDLIEVCQFVQLISNKLKSNNQLNGSTNIRKQLFFPTILQKQFRKKLTQLNIYQLGKQCSDCSRKKNIKIYQQILNPDIKNKKRENRLLNLKQIREVLKYQGKDVQEQFEKRTIQRTNQRRKNMRNHKNDYIIQENLTVFDINFLHLKDIIKFSHVKEPRSLVMSILGAKYPKTQEEFEKEFKGEVKLKFDPEKAGQRMQIPIPITWDRELSKGLNSKRQNLEDLIQKNQIPYLALLRSLRNILKQGLSAEAHQKVVQKLSNKQCVENAKIFPLQFFTAFNEIDKWQTNQVKNQEPKKERAKPYEKQKQVKIEEKEEEVTVDPQLIESYKDTIEKAIKIVVDKNLDTIFGVTYVFFDVSASMRSPISGGKKYGSINSCMDCAFVLAHLIRIKCENCQFYLFSSPYRTEHPYTKVNFDDDTLFEGVKDKAKSYNKIINYLYMINHSIQFLYL
;
A
#
# COMPACT_ATOMS: atom_id res chain seq x y z
N MET A 1 -16.82 -21.78 -8.45
CA MET A 1 -16.47 -23.20 -8.21
C MET A 1 -14.96 -23.35 -8.31
N ILE A 2 -14.34 -23.95 -7.30
CA ILE A 2 -12.92 -24.29 -7.29
C ILE A 2 -12.70 -25.39 -8.36
N PRO A 3 -11.84 -25.21 -9.37
CA PRO A 3 -11.62 -26.24 -10.38
C PRO A 3 -11.17 -27.56 -9.70
N LYS A 4 -11.61 -28.72 -10.20
CA LYS A 4 -11.39 -30.04 -9.56
C LYS A 4 -9.93 -30.28 -9.13
N GLN A 5 -8.97 -29.78 -9.90
CA GLN A 5 -7.53 -29.83 -9.61
C GLN A 5 -7.07 -29.07 -8.34
N PHE A 6 -7.94 -28.31 -7.67
CA PHE A 6 -7.64 -27.53 -6.47
C PHE A 6 -8.42 -28.02 -5.23
N GLN A 7 -9.15 -29.14 -5.32
CA GLN A 7 -9.84 -29.73 -4.17
C GLN A 7 -8.87 -30.32 -3.13
N PHE A 8 -7.60 -30.55 -3.50
CA PHE A 8 -6.55 -31.04 -2.61
C PHE A 8 -6.36 -30.19 -1.34
N PHE A 9 -6.48 -28.86 -1.41
CA PHE A 9 -6.33 -27.98 -0.24
C PHE A 9 -7.53 -28.01 0.73
N LEU A 10 -8.60 -28.72 0.38
CA LEU A 10 -9.78 -28.88 1.23
C LEU A 10 -9.79 -30.23 1.96
N ASP A 11 -8.82 -31.10 1.69
CA ASP A 11 -8.70 -32.40 2.34
C ASP A 11 -7.97 -32.26 3.69
N LEU A 12 -8.69 -32.50 4.80
CA LEU A 12 -8.15 -32.43 6.16
C LEU A 12 -7.02 -33.43 6.42
N THR A 13 -6.89 -34.47 5.59
CA THR A 13 -5.85 -35.50 5.73
C THR A 13 -4.47 -35.07 5.25
N CYS A 14 -4.36 -33.99 4.46
CA CYS A 14 -3.05 -33.49 3.98
C CYS A 14 -2.22 -32.79 5.09
N CYS A 15 -2.81 -32.52 6.26
CA CYS A 15 -2.23 -31.72 7.34
C CYS A 15 -1.72 -32.56 8.52
N GLN A 16 -1.19 -33.77 8.28
CA GLN A 16 -0.83 -34.67 9.38
C GLN A 16 0.66 -34.75 9.72
N GLN A 17 1.58 -34.06 9.03
CA GLN A 17 3.00 -34.14 9.40
C GLN A 17 3.77 -32.84 9.08
N ARG A 18 4.23 -32.14 10.14
CA ARG A 18 5.19 -31.02 10.07
C ARG A 18 6.49 -31.30 9.29
N ASN A 19 6.76 -32.57 8.98
CA ASN A 19 7.92 -33.03 8.21
C ASN A 19 7.65 -33.10 6.70
N ASP A 20 6.42 -32.89 6.22
CA ASP A 20 6.13 -32.82 4.78
C ASP A 20 6.69 -31.50 4.21
N PRO A 21 7.63 -31.56 3.24
CA PRO A 21 8.11 -30.37 2.55
C PRO A 21 6.98 -29.49 1.99
N LYS A 22 5.88 -30.09 1.50
CA LYS A 22 4.75 -29.35 0.91
C LYS A 22 4.00 -28.52 1.95
N GLU A 23 3.73 -29.10 3.12
CA GLU A 23 3.11 -28.41 4.25
C GLU A 23 4.01 -27.25 4.72
N TYR A 24 5.31 -27.51 4.85
CA TYR A 24 6.29 -26.49 5.22
C TYR A 24 6.34 -25.33 4.21
N PHE A 25 6.35 -25.63 2.91
CA PHE A 25 6.32 -24.63 1.85
C PHE A 25 5.05 -23.77 1.91
N PHE A 26 3.89 -24.39 2.10
CA PHE A 26 2.62 -23.69 2.24
C PHE A 26 2.65 -22.75 3.46
N SER A 27 3.07 -23.27 4.62
CA SER A 27 3.16 -22.52 5.87
C SER A 27 4.07 -21.29 5.76
N ILE A 28 5.27 -21.45 5.20
CA ILE A 28 6.16 -20.30 4.97
C ILE A 28 5.50 -19.31 4.02
N THR A 29 4.91 -19.77 2.92
CA THR A 29 4.31 -18.89 1.91
C THR A 29 3.14 -18.09 2.48
N ALA A 30 2.28 -18.73 3.26
CA ALA A 30 1.13 -18.14 3.94
C ALA A 30 1.55 -17.06 4.97
N CYS A 31 2.71 -17.24 5.59
CA CYS A 31 3.21 -16.37 6.66
C CYS A 31 4.35 -15.43 6.21
N CYS A 32 4.74 -15.46 4.93
CA CYS A 32 5.88 -14.67 4.44
C CYS A 32 5.46 -13.23 4.11
N LEU A 33 6.25 -12.28 4.60
CA LEU A 33 6.09 -10.86 4.34
C LEU A 33 7.32 -10.30 3.59
N LEU A 34 7.47 -10.65 2.31
CA LEU A 34 8.65 -10.37 1.47
C LEU A 34 9.11 -8.91 1.39
N LYS A 35 8.22 -7.95 1.65
CA LYS A 35 8.51 -6.51 1.55
C LYS A 35 8.73 -5.85 2.91
N GLU A 36 8.70 -6.65 3.98
CA GLU A 36 8.72 -6.17 5.35
C GLU A 36 10.05 -6.49 6.02
N THR A 37 10.54 -5.53 6.80
CA THR A 37 11.68 -5.74 7.69
C THR A 37 11.17 -6.49 8.90
N LYS A 38 11.66 -7.71 9.15
CA LYS A 38 11.40 -8.41 10.40
C LYS A 38 12.46 -8.01 11.43
N PHE A 39 12.10 -8.05 12.71
CA PHE A 39 13.01 -7.67 13.79
C PHE A 39 14.29 -8.53 13.81
N TRP A 40 14.18 -9.82 13.44
CA TRP A 40 15.28 -10.79 13.45
C TRP A 40 15.75 -11.24 12.05
N GLU A 41 15.06 -10.86 10.97
CA GLU A 41 15.36 -11.31 9.62
C GLU A 41 15.36 -10.14 8.63
N THR A 42 16.36 -10.11 7.74
CA THR A 42 16.35 -9.20 6.59
C THR A 42 15.43 -9.76 5.49
N SER A 43 14.94 -8.88 4.60
CA SER A 43 14.09 -9.30 3.48
C SER A 43 14.77 -10.33 2.57
N ASP A 44 16.10 -10.29 2.49
CA ASP A 44 16.89 -11.21 1.68
C ASP A 44 16.88 -12.63 2.23
N MET A 45 16.98 -12.82 3.55
CA MET A 45 16.90 -14.14 4.18
C MET A 45 15.55 -14.82 3.92
N SER A 46 14.45 -14.06 3.98
CA SER A 46 13.11 -14.57 3.69
C SER A 46 12.97 -15.01 2.22
N GLN A 47 13.60 -14.29 1.28
CA GLN A 47 13.62 -14.67 -0.13
C GLN A 47 14.44 -15.94 -0.37
N ASP A 48 15.62 -16.03 0.25
CA ASP A 48 16.54 -17.15 0.06
C ASP A 48 15.93 -18.44 0.65
N LYS A 49 15.26 -18.34 1.80
CA LYS A 49 14.48 -19.44 2.40
C LYS A 49 13.36 -19.93 1.47
N LEU A 50 12.63 -19.01 0.84
CA LEU A 50 11.60 -19.38 -0.13
C LEU A 50 12.19 -20.05 -1.36
N ILE A 51 13.29 -19.53 -1.92
CA ILE A 51 13.97 -20.12 -3.08
C ILE A 51 14.45 -21.53 -2.75
N ALA A 52 15.11 -21.73 -1.61
CA ALA A 52 15.59 -23.04 -1.17
C ALA A 52 14.43 -24.04 -1.03
N THR A 53 13.33 -23.64 -0.40
CA THR A 53 12.16 -24.50 -0.23
C THR A 53 11.51 -24.83 -1.58
N MET A 54 11.37 -23.85 -2.48
CA MET A 54 10.80 -24.09 -3.81
C MET A 54 11.67 -25.00 -4.68
N ASN A 55 13.01 -24.97 -4.55
CA ASN A 55 13.88 -25.90 -5.25
C ASN A 55 13.62 -27.35 -4.79
N ILE A 56 13.50 -27.58 -3.47
CA ILE A 56 13.18 -28.91 -2.92
C ILE A 56 11.83 -29.39 -3.46
N ILE A 57 10.79 -28.54 -3.42
CA ILE A 57 9.47 -28.90 -3.95
C ILE A 57 9.50 -29.14 -5.44
N ALA A 58 10.29 -28.39 -6.21
CA ALA A 58 10.36 -28.56 -7.65
C ALA A 58 10.92 -29.94 -8.06
N ASP A 59 11.68 -30.59 -7.18
CA ASP A 59 12.19 -31.94 -7.37
C ASP A 59 11.13 -33.02 -7.05
N ILE A 60 10.17 -32.72 -6.17
CA ILE A 60 9.13 -33.64 -5.71
C ILE A 60 7.84 -33.48 -6.53
N ASP A 61 7.31 -32.25 -6.58
CA ASP A 61 6.06 -31.87 -7.23
C ASP A 61 6.12 -30.41 -7.71
N PRO A 62 6.65 -30.16 -8.91
CA PRO A 62 6.78 -28.81 -9.45
C PRO A 62 5.43 -28.13 -9.73
N GLU A 63 4.33 -28.87 -9.88
CA GLU A 63 3.00 -28.29 -10.10
C GLU A 63 2.45 -27.67 -8.82
N PHE A 64 2.70 -28.31 -7.67
CA PHE A 64 2.26 -27.84 -6.35
C PHE A 64 2.70 -26.40 -6.06
N ILE A 65 3.89 -26.00 -6.54
CA ILE A 65 4.40 -24.62 -6.40
C ILE A 65 3.40 -23.59 -7.00
N PHE A 66 2.85 -23.90 -8.18
CA PHE A 66 1.87 -23.04 -8.83
C PHE A 66 0.49 -23.09 -8.18
N GLN A 67 0.09 -24.26 -7.70
CA GLN A 67 -1.17 -24.42 -6.97
C GLN A 67 -1.17 -23.56 -5.70
N VAL A 68 -0.06 -23.56 -4.95
CA VAL A 68 0.14 -22.67 -3.79
C VAL A 68 0.12 -21.21 -4.23
N ALA A 69 0.82 -20.83 -5.30
CA ALA A 69 0.82 -19.44 -5.78
C ALA A 69 -0.60 -18.96 -6.15
N TYR A 70 -1.38 -19.81 -6.81
CA TYR A 70 -2.77 -19.52 -7.17
C TYR A 70 -3.65 -19.39 -5.92
N TYR A 71 -3.55 -20.33 -4.98
CA TYR A 71 -4.33 -20.34 -3.75
C TYR A 71 -4.05 -19.09 -2.90
N VAL A 72 -2.78 -18.82 -2.65
CA VAL A 72 -2.31 -17.69 -1.85
C VAL A 72 -2.76 -16.36 -2.46
N ARG A 73 -2.82 -16.26 -3.79
CA ARG A 73 -3.27 -15.04 -4.47
C ARG A 73 -4.78 -14.83 -4.49
N ASN A 74 -5.54 -15.90 -4.68
CA ASN A 74 -6.99 -15.86 -4.94
C ASN A 74 -7.84 -16.13 -3.71
N GLN A 75 -7.35 -16.94 -2.76
CA GLN A 75 -8.06 -17.28 -1.52
C GLN A 75 -7.52 -16.49 -0.33
N MET A 76 -6.18 -16.38 -0.21
CA MET A 76 -5.57 -15.63 0.90
C MET A 76 -5.29 -14.15 0.59
N TYR A 77 -5.45 -13.74 -0.66
CA TYR A 77 -5.21 -12.37 -1.13
C TYR A 77 -3.77 -11.84 -0.91
N ILE A 78 -2.79 -12.72 -0.74
CA ILE A 78 -1.39 -12.37 -0.57
C ILE A 78 -0.74 -12.21 -1.96
N ARG A 79 -0.37 -10.97 -2.28
CA ARG A 79 0.08 -10.55 -3.61
C ARG A 79 1.59 -10.72 -3.83
N SER A 80 2.41 -10.19 -2.93
CA SER A 80 3.86 -10.12 -3.17
C SER A 80 4.49 -11.51 -3.25
N VAL A 81 4.09 -12.41 -2.35
CA VAL A 81 4.63 -13.78 -2.30
C VAL A 81 4.20 -14.60 -3.50
N SER A 82 2.92 -14.54 -3.90
CA SER A 82 2.45 -15.21 -5.11
C SER A 82 3.17 -14.70 -6.36
N ASN A 83 3.36 -13.39 -6.52
CA ASN A 83 4.12 -12.84 -7.64
C ASN A 83 5.61 -13.25 -7.61
N PHE A 84 6.20 -13.42 -6.44
CA PHE A 84 7.56 -13.96 -6.30
C PHE A 84 7.65 -15.42 -6.73
N ILE A 85 6.69 -16.26 -6.33
CA ILE A 85 6.62 -17.66 -6.78
C ILE A 85 6.46 -17.75 -8.30
N LEU A 86 5.62 -16.91 -8.91
CA LEU A 86 5.48 -16.86 -10.37
C LEU A 86 6.80 -16.48 -11.06
N ALA A 87 7.56 -15.54 -10.49
CA ALA A 87 8.85 -15.12 -11.02
C ALA A 87 9.90 -16.26 -10.94
N PHE A 88 10.00 -16.93 -9.80
CA PHE A 88 10.84 -18.13 -9.64
C PHE A 88 10.46 -19.20 -10.67
N SER A 89 9.15 -19.46 -10.81
CA SER A 89 8.66 -20.52 -11.69
C SER A 89 8.85 -20.21 -13.18
N ALA A 90 8.92 -18.93 -13.56
CA ALA A 90 9.29 -18.54 -14.92
C ALA A 90 10.74 -18.90 -15.28
N LEU A 91 11.61 -18.98 -14.27
CA LEU A 91 13.04 -19.21 -14.41
C LEU A 91 13.40 -20.70 -14.25
N HIS A 92 12.75 -21.38 -13.31
CA HIS A 92 13.09 -22.76 -12.94
C HIS A 92 12.69 -23.79 -14.02
N PRO A 93 13.59 -24.67 -14.49
CA PRO A 93 13.30 -25.61 -15.59
C PRO A 93 12.11 -26.54 -15.33
N LYS A 94 12.02 -27.13 -14.13
CA LYS A 94 11.00 -28.15 -13.79
C LYS A 94 9.58 -27.60 -13.72
N THR A 95 9.42 -26.29 -13.48
CA THR A 95 8.10 -25.66 -13.32
C THR A 95 7.58 -25.05 -14.62
N LYS A 96 8.45 -24.82 -15.63
CA LYS A 96 8.07 -24.24 -16.94
C LYS A 96 6.84 -24.88 -17.62
N PRO A 97 6.64 -26.22 -17.59
CA PRO A 97 5.46 -26.84 -18.21
C PRO A 97 4.12 -26.32 -17.68
N TYR A 98 4.06 -25.92 -16.40
CA TYR A 98 2.83 -25.50 -15.73
C TYR A 98 2.53 -24.01 -15.86
N CYS A 99 3.48 -23.21 -16.36
CA CYS A 99 3.33 -21.75 -16.52
C CYS A 99 2.07 -21.36 -17.30
N SER A 100 1.75 -22.07 -18.39
CA SER A 100 0.59 -21.76 -19.24
C SER A 100 -0.76 -21.96 -18.57
N THR A 101 -0.80 -22.84 -17.56
CA THR A 101 -2.01 -23.18 -16.81
C THR A 101 -2.27 -22.14 -15.73
N TYR A 102 -1.25 -21.81 -14.94
CA TYR A 102 -1.44 -21.08 -13.67
C TYR A 102 -1.08 -19.59 -13.72
N MET A 103 -0.18 -19.13 -14.61
CA MET A 103 0.28 -17.73 -14.56
C MET A 103 -0.84 -16.71 -14.83
N CYS A 104 -1.66 -16.92 -15.88
CA CYS A 104 -2.72 -15.97 -16.23
C CYS A 104 -3.84 -15.89 -15.17
N PRO A 105 -4.32 -17.01 -14.59
CA PRO A 105 -5.28 -16.97 -13.48
C PRO A 105 -4.72 -16.38 -12.19
N THR A 106 -3.41 -16.51 -11.91
CA THR A 106 -2.80 -15.94 -10.71
C THR A 106 -2.55 -14.44 -10.82
N MET A 107 -2.11 -13.92 -11.98
CA MET A 107 -1.97 -12.47 -12.16
C MET A 107 -3.35 -11.81 -12.33
N LEU A 108 -3.80 -10.99 -11.40
CA LEU A 108 -5.15 -10.41 -11.43
C LEU A 108 -5.19 -8.97 -11.94
N ILE A 109 -4.15 -8.18 -11.67
CA ILE A 109 -4.10 -6.75 -12.04
C ILE A 109 -2.79 -6.41 -12.79
N PRO A 110 -2.75 -5.32 -13.60
CA PRO A 110 -1.55 -5.00 -14.39
C PRO A 110 -0.26 -4.85 -13.56
N GLY A 111 -0.38 -4.44 -12.30
CA GLY A 111 0.72 -4.33 -11.37
C GLY A 111 1.36 -5.67 -11.06
N ASP A 112 0.59 -6.78 -11.12
CA ASP A 112 1.13 -8.14 -10.94
C ASP A 112 2.19 -8.42 -12.01
N LEU A 113 1.94 -8.03 -13.26
CA LEU A 113 2.91 -8.20 -14.35
C LEU A 113 4.20 -7.41 -14.08
N ILE A 114 4.08 -6.20 -13.54
CA ILE A 114 5.23 -5.34 -13.19
C ILE A 114 6.03 -5.97 -12.06
N GLU A 115 5.36 -6.45 -11.02
CA GLU A 115 6.02 -7.03 -9.84
C GLU A 115 6.68 -8.37 -10.14
N VAL A 116 6.05 -9.23 -10.94
CA VAL A 116 6.66 -10.46 -11.44
C VAL A 116 7.92 -10.14 -12.25
N CYS A 117 7.88 -9.13 -13.14
CA CYS A 117 9.06 -8.67 -13.88
C CYS A 117 10.20 -8.21 -12.97
N GLN A 118 9.86 -7.47 -11.91
CA GLN A 118 10.81 -6.98 -10.91
C GLN A 118 11.49 -8.15 -10.19
N PHE A 119 10.70 -9.13 -9.73
CA PHE A 119 11.24 -10.32 -9.08
C PHE A 119 12.06 -11.20 -10.02
N VAL A 120 11.71 -11.29 -11.30
CA VAL A 120 12.54 -12.00 -12.29
C VAL A 120 13.93 -11.36 -12.42
N GLN A 121 14.02 -10.03 -12.45
CA GLN A 121 15.34 -9.37 -12.45
C GLN A 121 16.10 -9.68 -11.16
N LEU A 122 15.43 -9.58 -10.02
CA LEU A 122 16.03 -9.82 -8.71
C LEU A 122 16.60 -11.24 -8.61
N ILE A 123 15.80 -12.26 -8.93
CA ILE A 123 16.22 -13.67 -8.88
C ILE A 123 17.31 -13.94 -9.91
N SER A 124 17.15 -13.44 -11.15
CA SER A 124 18.16 -13.64 -12.19
C SER A 124 19.50 -13.01 -11.84
N ASN A 125 19.52 -11.89 -11.12
CA ASN A 125 20.77 -11.24 -10.71
C ASN A 125 21.43 -11.99 -9.55
N LYS A 126 20.65 -12.50 -8.57
CA LYS A 126 21.20 -13.38 -7.51
C LYS A 126 21.89 -14.62 -8.09
N LEU A 127 21.38 -15.15 -9.20
CA LEU A 127 21.98 -16.30 -9.90
C LEU A 127 23.22 -15.94 -10.74
N LYS A 128 23.41 -14.66 -11.11
CA LYS A 128 24.56 -14.19 -11.89
C LYS A 128 25.61 -13.66 -10.92
N SER A 129 26.52 -14.51 -10.47
CA SER A 129 27.53 -14.24 -9.45
C SER A 129 28.55 -13.12 -9.75
N ASN A 130 28.37 -12.30 -10.80
CA ASN A 130 29.28 -11.23 -11.18
C ASN A 130 28.55 -9.88 -11.25
N ASN A 131 28.69 -9.09 -10.19
CA ASN A 131 28.26 -7.69 -10.10
C ASN A 131 29.16 -6.74 -10.91
N GLN A 132 29.42 -7.04 -12.19
CA GLN A 132 29.95 -6.01 -13.08
C GLN A 132 28.78 -5.24 -13.68
N LEU A 133 28.57 -4.03 -13.18
CA LEU A 133 27.77 -3.02 -13.86
C LEU A 133 28.44 -2.74 -15.21
N ASN A 134 27.96 -3.38 -16.27
CA ASN A 134 28.33 -2.99 -17.62
C ASN A 134 28.06 -1.48 -17.74
N GLY A 135 29.08 -0.68 -18.05
CA GLY A 135 29.06 0.80 -18.12
C GLY A 135 28.08 1.41 -19.13
N SER A 136 27.08 0.65 -19.58
CA SER A 136 25.96 1.14 -20.37
C SER A 136 25.06 2.02 -19.52
N THR A 137 24.90 3.27 -19.96
CA THR A 137 23.97 4.25 -19.39
C THR A 137 22.49 3.88 -19.58
N ASN A 138 22.18 2.81 -20.34
CA ASN A 138 20.82 2.41 -20.66
C ASN A 138 20.42 1.08 -19.98
N ILE A 139 19.90 1.20 -18.75
CA ILE A 139 19.43 0.09 -17.92
C ILE A 139 18.45 -0.86 -18.62
N ARG A 140 17.70 -0.38 -19.62
CA ARG A 140 16.73 -1.22 -20.33
C ARG A 140 17.37 -2.31 -21.16
N LYS A 141 18.60 -2.10 -21.65
CA LYS A 141 19.33 -3.12 -22.42
C LYS A 141 19.83 -4.26 -21.53
N GLN A 142 19.84 -4.08 -20.22
CA GLN A 142 20.31 -5.07 -19.24
C GLN A 142 19.18 -5.94 -18.69
N LEU A 143 17.93 -5.64 -19.02
CA LEU A 143 16.77 -6.37 -18.51
C LEU A 143 16.65 -7.75 -19.17
N PHE A 144 16.36 -8.76 -18.35
CA PHE A 144 16.18 -10.14 -18.78
C PHE A 144 14.73 -10.62 -18.60
N PHE A 145 14.08 -11.09 -19.67
CA PHE A 145 12.71 -11.60 -19.59
C PHE A 145 12.59 -12.97 -20.27
N PRO A 146 12.27 -14.05 -19.52
CA PRO A 146 12.07 -15.38 -20.09
C PRO A 146 10.99 -15.41 -21.18
N THR A 147 11.22 -16.17 -22.25
CA THR A 147 10.29 -16.28 -23.39
C THR A 147 8.92 -16.81 -22.97
N ILE A 148 8.87 -17.73 -22.00
CA ILE A 148 7.61 -18.25 -21.43
C ILE A 148 6.79 -17.14 -20.78
N LEU A 149 7.46 -16.23 -20.05
CA LEU A 149 6.81 -15.10 -19.39
C LEU A 149 6.25 -14.11 -20.41
N GLN A 150 7.02 -13.81 -21.46
CA GLN A 150 6.56 -12.96 -22.56
C GLN A 150 5.29 -13.53 -23.23
N LYS A 151 5.24 -14.85 -23.46
CA LYS A 151 4.05 -15.52 -23.99
C LYS A 151 2.84 -15.38 -23.05
N GLN A 152 3.03 -15.57 -21.75
CA GLN A 152 1.94 -15.42 -20.78
C GLN A 152 1.45 -13.98 -20.66
N PHE A 153 2.35 -12.99 -20.72
CA PHE A 153 1.94 -11.58 -20.70
C PHE A 153 1.16 -11.16 -21.94
N ARG A 154 1.52 -11.66 -23.13
CA ARG A 154 0.69 -11.46 -24.34
C ARG A 154 -0.75 -11.92 -24.09
N LYS A 155 -0.92 -13.13 -23.55
CA LYS A 155 -2.24 -13.70 -23.24
C LYS A 155 -2.95 -12.92 -22.13
N LYS A 156 -2.25 -12.50 -21.07
CA LYS A 156 -2.88 -11.80 -19.95
C LYS A 156 -3.31 -10.38 -20.31
N LEU A 157 -2.52 -9.67 -21.11
CA LEU A 157 -2.82 -8.28 -21.47
C LEU A 157 -4.13 -8.13 -22.24
N THR A 158 -4.52 -9.12 -23.06
CA THR A 158 -5.81 -9.11 -23.76
C THR A 158 -7.00 -9.35 -22.83
N GLN A 159 -6.78 -9.87 -21.61
CA GLN A 159 -7.82 -10.15 -20.62
C GLN A 159 -8.05 -8.98 -19.64
N LEU A 160 -7.14 -7.99 -19.61
CA LEU A 160 -7.23 -6.86 -18.70
C LEU A 160 -8.17 -5.79 -19.24
N ASN A 161 -9.00 -5.22 -18.37
CA ASN A 161 -9.94 -4.19 -18.79
C ASN A 161 -9.27 -2.80 -18.91
N ILE A 162 -9.89 -1.92 -19.71
CA ILE A 162 -9.37 -0.56 -19.98
C ILE A 162 -9.19 0.25 -18.69
N TYR A 163 -10.13 0.10 -17.74
CA TYR A 163 -10.08 0.77 -16.44
C TYR A 163 -8.82 0.40 -15.63
N GLN A 164 -8.52 -0.90 -15.52
CA GLN A 164 -7.35 -1.43 -14.82
C GLN A 164 -6.06 -0.91 -15.45
N LEU A 165 -5.97 -0.96 -16.78
CA LEU A 165 -4.83 -0.45 -17.54
C LEU A 165 -4.65 1.06 -17.31
N GLY A 166 -5.71 1.86 -17.46
CA GLY A 166 -5.66 3.31 -17.29
C GLY A 166 -5.32 3.77 -15.88
N LYS A 167 -5.71 3.00 -14.85
CA LYS A 167 -5.37 3.29 -13.45
C LYS A 167 -3.87 3.16 -13.19
N GLN A 168 -3.22 2.15 -13.78
CA GLN A 168 -1.82 1.83 -13.50
C GLN A 168 -0.83 2.36 -14.54
N CYS A 169 -1.29 2.83 -15.70
CA CYS A 169 -0.43 3.39 -16.76
C CYS A 169 0.11 4.81 -16.47
N SER A 170 0.14 5.28 -15.22
CA SER A 170 0.63 6.63 -14.90
C SER A 170 2.15 6.73 -15.06
N ASP A 171 2.59 7.50 -16.05
CA ASP A 171 4.00 7.60 -16.43
C ASP A 171 4.86 8.44 -15.45
N CYS A 172 4.25 9.09 -14.46
CA CYS A 172 4.92 10.05 -13.57
C CYS A 172 5.98 9.38 -12.69
N SER A 173 5.63 8.27 -12.03
CA SER A 173 6.56 7.55 -11.13
C SER A 173 7.74 6.97 -11.92
N ARG A 174 7.46 6.33 -13.07
CA ARG A 174 8.47 5.83 -14.00
C ARG A 174 9.46 6.91 -14.43
N LYS A 175 8.96 8.06 -14.91
CA LYS A 175 9.81 9.19 -15.34
C LYS A 175 10.66 9.72 -14.18
N LYS A 176 10.15 9.71 -12.94
CA LYS A 176 10.91 10.11 -11.75
C LYS A 176 12.04 9.14 -11.45
N ASN A 177 11.77 7.83 -11.42
CA ASN A 177 12.77 6.81 -11.06
C ASN A 177 13.88 6.72 -12.11
N ILE A 178 13.54 6.75 -13.41
CA ILE A 178 14.54 6.81 -14.49
C ILE A 178 15.43 8.05 -14.35
N LYS A 179 14.86 9.21 -14.00
CA LYS A 179 15.64 10.44 -13.80
C LYS A 179 16.61 10.32 -12.63
N ILE A 180 16.18 9.73 -11.51
CA ILE A 180 17.04 9.51 -10.34
C ILE A 180 18.20 8.60 -10.75
N TYR A 181 17.92 7.49 -11.42
CA TYR A 181 18.93 6.55 -11.88
C TYR A 181 19.94 7.20 -12.85
N GLN A 182 19.46 7.97 -13.83
CA GLN A 182 20.34 8.71 -14.76
C GLN A 182 21.24 9.73 -14.04
N GLN A 183 20.75 10.37 -12.98
CA GLN A 183 21.52 11.32 -12.18
C GLN A 183 22.59 10.65 -11.32
N ILE A 184 22.35 9.41 -10.90
CA ILE A 184 23.31 8.61 -10.13
C ILE A 184 24.42 8.10 -11.06
N LEU A 185 24.07 7.53 -12.22
CA LEU A 185 25.04 7.02 -13.18
C LEU A 185 25.90 8.10 -13.83
N ASN A 186 25.35 9.30 -14.04
CA ASN A 186 26.08 10.43 -14.58
C ASN A 186 25.73 11.72 -13.81
N PRO A 187 26.55 12.08 -12.80
CA PRO A 187 26.36 13.28 -12.00
C PRO A 187 26.33 14.59 -12.80
N ASP A 188 26.98 14.66 -13.96
CA ASP A 188 27.01 15.88 -14.79
C ASP A 188 25.62 16.23 -15.35
N ILE A 189 24.77 15.22 -15.57
CA ILE A 189 23.36 15.42 -15.95
C ILE A 189 22.60 16.20 -14.85
N LYS A 190 22.93 15.97 -13.58
CA LYS A 190 22.34 16.69 -12.44
C LYS A 190 22.81 18.15 -12.43
N ASN A 191 24.09 18.38 -12.68
CA ASN A 191 24.71 19.71 -12.70
C ASN A 191 24.17 20.57 -13.85
N LYS A 192 24.18 20.05 -15.09
CA LYS A 192 23.65 20.75 -16.28
C LYS A 192 22.17 21.12 -16.15
N LYS A 193 21.36 20.28 -15.49
CA LYS A 193 19.95 20.60 -15.21
C LYS A 193 19.78 21.66 -14.13
N ARG A 194 20.65 21.67 -13.12
CA ARG A 194 20.68 22.71 -12.09
C ARG A 194 21.00 24.05 -12.74
N GLU A 195 22.00 24.08 -13.62
CA GLU A 195 22.38 25.26 -14.41
C GLU A 195 21.23 25.75 -15.29
N ASN A 196 20.60 24.89 -16.09
CA ASN A 196 19.45 25.27 -16.92
C ASN A 196 18.27 25.80 -16.10
N ARG A 197 18.02 25.24 -14.91
CA ARG A 197 17.00 25.75 -13.99
C ARG A 197 17.36 27.14 -13.46
N LEU A 198 18.62 27.35 -13.09
CA LEU A 198 19.09 28.66 -12.64
C LEU A 198 19.00 29.68 -13.76
N LEU A 199 19.33 29.30 -15.00
CA LEU A 199 19.19 30.14 -16.19
C LEU A 199 17.73 30.53 -16.44
N ASN A 200 16.81 29.57 -16.46
CA ASN A 200 15.37 29.85 -16.61
C ASN A 200 14.84 30.74 -15.48
N LEU A 201 15.31 30.55 -14.24
CA LEU A 201 14.93 31.41 -13.11
C LEU A 201 15.49 32.83 -13.26
N LYS A 202 16.70 32.99 -13.79
CA LYS A 202 17.27 34.30 -14.12
C LYS A 202 16.43 35.00 -15.19
N GLN A 203 16.09 34.31 -16.28
CA GLN A 203 15.24 34.84 -17.34
C GLN A 203 13.85 35.26 -16.81
N ILE A 204 13.22 34.42 -15.98
CA ILE A 204 11.93 34.77 -15.36
C ILE A 204 12.06 36.02 -14.48
N ARG A 205 13.14 36.13 -13.69
CA ARG A 205 13.39 37.32 -12.87
C ARG A 205 13.63 38.57 -13.70
N GLU A 206 14.33 38.46 -14.83
CA GLU A 206 14.55 39.58 -15.76
C GLU A 206 13.23 40.06 -16.38
N VAL A 207 12.36 39.15 -16.83
CA VAL A 207 11.01 39.49 -17.33
C VAL A 207 10.16 40.14 -16.23
N LEU A 208 10.25 39.62 -15.00
CA LEU A 208 9.49 40.16 -13.86
C LEU A 208 9.90 41.58 -13.46
N LYS A 209 11.14 42.03 -13.74
CA LYS A 209 11.58 43.40 -13.46
C LYS A 209 10.72 44.46 -14.17
N TYR A 210 10.16 44.11 -15.32
CA TYR A 210 9.32 44.99 -16.14
C TYR A 210 7.81 44.81 -15.90
N GLN A 211 7.42 43.96 -14.94
CA GLN A 211 6.02 43.75 -14.54
C GLN A 211 5.66 44.56 -13.29
N GLY A 212 4.36 44.84 -13.11
CA GLY A 212 3.86 45.61 -11.97
C GLY A 212 4.17 44.96 -10.61
N LYS A 213 4.26 45.79 -9.56
CA LYS A 213 4.61 45.39 -8.19
C LYS A 213 3.80 44.20 -7.66
N ASP A 214 2.51 44.16 -7.98
CA ASP A 214 1.58 43.10 -7.54
C ASP A 214 1.98 41.71 -8.06
N VAL A 215 2.45 41.64 -9.31
CA VAL A 215 2.91 40.38 -9.94
C VAL A 215 4.25 39.92 -9.36
N GLN A 216 5.15 40.86 -9.05
CA GLN A 216 6.42 40.58 -8.39
C GLN A 216 6.18 40.02 -6.97
N GLU A 217 5.27 40.62 -6.21
CA GLU A 217 4.93 40.19 -4.84
C GLU A 217 4.28 38.80 -4.82
N GLN A 218 3.37 38.52 -5.76
CA GLN A 218 2.77 37.18 -5.91
C GLN A 218 3.81 36.12 -6.26
N PHE A 219 4.78 36.46 -7.11
CA PHE A 219 5.88 35.57 -7.45
C PHE A 219 6.77 35.29 -6.24
N GLU A 220 7.15 36.31 -5.47
CA GLU A 220 7.95 36.15 -4.25
C GLU A 220 7.24 35.29 -3.20
N LYS A 221 5.96 35.56 -2.93
CA LYS A 221 5.13 34.78 -2.01
C LYS A 221 5.09 33.30 -2.42
N ARG A 222 4.84 33.00 -3.71
CA ARG A 222 4.87 31.62 -4.25
C ARG A 222 6.25 30.98 -4.15
N THR A 223 7.32 31.75 -4.32
CA THR A 223 8.70 31.25 -4.24
C THR A 223 9.08 30.91 -2.80
N ILE A 224 8.74 31.78 -1.84
CA ILE A 224 8.94 31.57 -0.41
C ILE A 224 8.14 30.34 0.07
N GLN A 225 6.87 30.22 -0.32
CA GLN A 225 6.03 29.06 0.00
C GLN A 225 6.66 27.74 -0.48
N ARG A 226 7.10 27.67 -1.75
CA ARG A 226 7.78 26.48 -2.31
C ARG A 226 9.09 26.16 -1.58
N THR A 227 9.84 27.18 -1.18
CA THR A 227 11.13 27.03 -0.49
C THR A 227 10.93 26.53 0.94
N ASN A 228 9.94 27.08 1.65
CA ASN A 228 9.56 26.64 3.00
C ASN A 228 8.99 25.22 2.99
N GLN A 229 8.18 24.87 2.00
CA GLN A 229 7.66 23.51 1.82
C GLN A 229 8.80 22.51 1.56
N ARG A 230 9.80 22.88 0.74
CA ARG A 230 11.04 22.10 0.58
C ARG A 230 11.84 21.95 1.86
N ARG A 231 12.04 23.03 2.62
CA ARG A 231 12.76 22.99 3.91
C ARG A 231 12.02 22.10 4.93
N LYS A 232 10.69 22.13 4.96
CA LYS A 232 9.84 21.26 5.80
C LYS A 232 10.00 19.80 5.39
N ASN A 233 9.99 19.51 4.09
CA ASN A 233 10.21 18.17 3.55
C ASN A 233 11.64 17.66 3.82
N MET A 234 12.66 18.51 3.71
CA MET A 234 14.06 18.19 4.01
C MET A 234 14.29 17.94 5.51
N ARG A 235 13.65 18.73 6.40
CA ARG A 235 13.71 18.50 7.85
C ARG A 235 13.06 17.17 8.24
N ASN A 236 12.07 16.72 7.48
CA ASN A 236 11.46 15.38 7.61
C ASN A 236 12.28 14.28 6.91
N HIS A 237 13.36 14.62 6.21
CA HIS A 237 14.28 13.72 5.50
C HIS A 237 15.73 13.90 6.02
N LYS A 238 15.91 14.00 7.34
CA LYS A 238 17.26 13.99 7.95
C LYS A 238 18.03 12.66 7.81
N ASN A 239 17.52 11.72 7.01
CA ASN A 239 18.11 10.41 6.72
C ASN A 239 18.75 10.36 5.32
N ASP A 240 19.30 11.46 4.80
CA ASP A 240 20.00 11.45 3.51
C ASP A 240 21.25 10.54 3.54
N TYR A 241 21.81 10.23 4.73
CA TYR A 241 22.85 9.20 4.91
C TYR A 241 22.37 7.78 4.56
N ILE A 242 21.06 7.50 4.63
CA ILE A 242 20.49 6.19 4.28
C ILE A 242 20.40 5.99 2.76
N ILE A 243 20.45 7.06 1.95
CA ILE A 243 20.37 6.96 0.49
C ILE A 243 21.68 6.46 -0.12
N GLN A 244 22.82 6.67 0.55
CA GLN A 244 24.10 6.13 0.09
C GLN A 244 24.25 4.63 0.38
N GLU A 245 23.67 4.10 1.47
CA GLU A 245 23.67 2.66 1.75
C GLU A 245 22.60 1.86 0.98
N ASN A 246 21.52 2.51 0.51
CA ASN A 246 20.41 1.84 -0.20
C ASN A 246 20.54 1.85 -1.74
N LEU A 247 21.76 1.73 -2.27
CA LEU A 247 21.98 1.22 -3.62
C LEU A 247 22.38 -0.25 -3.55
N THR A 248 21.64 -1.04 -2.76
CA THR A 248 21.65 -2.49 -2.94
C THR A 248 20.95 -2.80 -4.27
N VAL A 249 21.79 -3.02 -5.30
CA VAL A 249 21.50 -3.80 -6.51
C VAL A 249 20.17 -3.48 -7.19
N PHE A 250 20.18 -2.52 -8.12
CA PHE A 250 19.11 -2.29 -9.10
C PHE A 250 17.71 -2.04 -8.51
N ASP A 251 17.40 -0.77 -8.24
CA ASP A 251 16.03 -0.34 -7.98
C ASP A 251 15.16 -0.51 -9.24
N ILE A 252 14.58 -1.71 -9.44
CA ILE A 252 13.73 -2.06 -10.61
C ILE A 252 12.32 -1.42 -10.48
N ASN A 253 12.12 -0.50 -9.52
CA ASN A 253 10.90 0.31 -9.40
C ASN A 253 10.68 1.27 -10.58
N PHE A 254 11.58 1.33 -11.56
CA PHE A 254 11.35 2.03 -12.82
C PHE A 254 10.59 1.20 -13.87
N LEU A 255 10.46 -0.13 -13.71
CA LEU A 255 9.70 -0.94 -14.67
C LEU A 255 8.23 -0.51 -14.70
N HIS A 256 7.69 -0.47 -15.91
CA HIS A 256 6.31 -0.06 -16.13
C HIS A 256 5.67 -0.85 -17.26
N LEU A 257 4.36 -0.77 -17.38
CA LEU A 257 3.59 -1.51 -18.38
C LEU A 257 4.06 -1.27 -19.82
N LYS A 258 4.57 -0.07 -20.12
CA LYS A 258 5.14 0.27 -21.43
C LYS A 258 6.37 -0.58 -21.76
N ASP A 259 7.21 -0.83 -20.76
CA ASP A 259 8.40 -1.65 -20.92
C ASP A 259 7.96 -3.10 -21.14
N ILE A 260 7.01 -3.61 -20.35
CA ILE A 260 6.45 -4.97 -20.49
C ILE A 260 5.87 -5.23 -21.89
N ILE A 261 5.09 -4.28 -22.43
CA ILE A 261 4.51 -4.41 -23.78
C ILE A 261 5.59 -4.49 -24.85
N LYS A 262 6.61 -3.63 -24.74
CA LYS A 262 7.73 -3.62 -25.69
C LYS A 262 8.52 -4.92 -25.63
N PHE A 263 8.90 -5.36 -24.44
CA PHE A 263 9.67 -6.59 -24.24
C PHE A 263 8.89 -7.85 -24.59
N SER A 264 7.58 -7.86 -24.31
CA SER A 264 6.73 -8.99 -24.65
C SER A 264 6.30 -8.95 -26.11
N HIS A 265 6.63 -7.93 -26.90
CA HIS A 265 6.17 -7.75 -28.28
C HIS A 265 4.65 -7.93 -28.44
N VAL A 266 3.87 -7.37 -27.52
CA VAL A 266 2.41 -7.41 -27.62
C VAL A 266 1.97 -6.44 -28.72
N LYS A 267 1.22 -6.96 -29.70
CA LYS A 267 0.71 -6.16 -30.83
C LYS A 267 -0.79 -5.89 -30.73
N GLU A 268 -1.54 -6.83 -30.14
CA GLU A 268 -3.01 -6.79 -30.09
C GLU A 268 -3.57 -6.74 -28.67
N PRO A 269 -4.74 -6.12 -28.45
CA PRO A 269 -5.47 -5.29 -29.43
C PRO A 269 -4.72 -3.98 -29.71
N ARG A 270 -4.59 -3.64 -31.01
CA ARG A 270 -3.70 -2.58 -31.49
C ARG A 270 -4.02 -1.21 -30.87
N SER A 271 -5.29 -0.87 -30.73
CA SER A 271 -5.73 0.41 -30.15
C SER A 271 -5.25 0.58 -28.70
N LEU A 272 -5.35 -0.46 -27.88
CA LEU A 272 -4.90 -0.44 -26.50
C LEU A 272 -3.38 -0.42 -26.41
N VAL A 273 -2.68 -1.22 -27.22
CA VAL A 273 -1.23 -1.23 -27.27
C VAL A 273 -0.68 0.15 -27.65
N MET A 274 -1.22 0.77 -28.69
CA MET A 274 -0.83 2.12 -29.11
C MET A 274 -1.13 3.17 -28.04
N SER A 275 -2.29 3.06 -27.38
CA SER A 275 -2.69 3.94 -26.28
C SER A 275 -1.76 3.83 -25.06
N ILE A 276 -1.34 2.60 -24.69
CA ILE A 276 -0.38 2.39 -23.59
C ILE A 276 0.98 2.94 -23.98
N LEU A 277 1.44 2.69 -25.20
CA LEU A 277 2.75 3.17 -25.68
C LEU A 277 2.77 4.69 -25.91
N GLY A 278 1.60 5.33 -26.09
CA GLY A 278 1.48 6.73 -26.48
C GLY A 278 1.91 6.96 -27.92
N ALA A 279 1.63 6.01 -28.82
CA ALA A 279 1.88 6.11 -30.25
C ALA A 279 1.00 7.21 -30.88
N LYS A 280 1.40 7.72 -32.05
CA LYS A 280 0.59 8.69 -32.78
C LYS A 280 -0.61 7.99 -33.39
N TYR A 281 -1.77 8.61 -33.32
CA TYR A 281 -2.96 8.20 -34.04
C TYR A 281 -2.72 8.37 -35.55
N PRO A 282 -3.22 7.45 -36.39
CA PRO A 282 -3.10 7.52 -37.85
C PRO A 282 -3.54 8.87 -38.41
N LYS A 283 -2.89 9.35 -39.47
CA LYS A 283 -3.20 10.68 -40.02
C LYS A 283 -4.33 10.62 -41.05
N THR A 284 -4.45 9.51 -41.75
CA THR A 284 -5.44 9.31 -42.82
C THR A 284 -6.37 8.15 -42.49
N GLN A 285 -7.54 8.14 -43.13
CA GLN A 285 -8.51 7.05 -43.06
C GLN A 285 -7.88 5.71 -43.48
N GLU A 286 -7.10 5.70 -44.56
CA GLU A 286 -6.45 4.50 -45.08
C GLU A 286 -5.41 3.93 -44.10
N GLU A 287 -4.57 4.80 -43.51
CA GLU A 287 -3.63 4.39 -42.46
C GLU A 287 -4.39 3.81 -41.26
N PHE A 288 -5.52 4.41 -40.89
CA PHE A 288 -6.36 3.96 -39.79
C PHE A 288 -6.94 2.57 -40.03
N GLU A 289 -7.56 2.35 -41.19
CA GLU A 289 -8.15 1.05 -41.56
C GLU A 289 -7.09 -0.05 -41.65
N LYS A 290 -5.90 0.28 -42.16
CA LYS A 290 -4.77 -0.65 -42.21
C LYS A 290 -4.25 -1.00 -40.80
N GLU A 291 -4.10 0.00 -39.94
CA GLU A 291 -3.55 -0.17 -38.59
C GLU A 291 -4.53 -0.90 -37.66
N PHE A 292 -5.84 -0.63 -37.78
CA PHE A 292 -6.89 -1.18 -36.91
C PHE A 292 -7.79 -2.22 -37.60
N LYS A 293 -7.29 -2.91 -38.63
CA LYS A 293 -8.05 -3.91 -39.42
C LYS A 293 -8.78 -4.97 -38.59
N GLY A 294 -8.25 -5.32 -37.41
CA GLY A 294 -8.85 -6.29 -36.47
C GLY A 294 -9.90 -5.71 -35.52
N GLU A 295 -10.13 -4.39 -35.50
CA GLU A 295 -10.97 -3.69 -34.53
C GLU A 295 -12.13 -2.95 -35.22
N VAL A 296 -13.04 -3.72 -35.80
CA VAL A 296 -14.18 -3.25 -36.63
C VAL A 296 -15.08 -2.22 -35.94
N LYS A 297 -15.07 -2.17 -34.60
CA LYS A 297 -15.90 -1.22 -33.82
C LYS A 297 -15.32 0.21 -33.78
N LEU A 298 -14.05 0.39 -34.16
CA LEU A 298 -13.41 1.70 -34.12
C LEU A 298 -13.68 2.48 -35.40
N LYS A 299 -13.99 3.77 -35.24
CA LYS A 299 -14.14 4.71 -36.35
C LYS A 299 -12.97 5.69 -36.35
N PHE A 300 -12.56 6.10 -37.55
CA PHE A 300 -11.55 7.14 -37.70
C PHE A 300 -12.09 8.47 -37.18
N ASP A 301 -11.23 9.21 -36.50
CA ASP A 301 -11.51 10.50 -35.92
C ASP A 301 -10.46 11.51 -36.42
N PRO A 302 -10.82 12.40 -37.37
CA PRO A 302 -9.91 13.38 -37.94
C PRO A 302 -9.30 14.32 -36.89
N GLU A 303 -10.02 14.63 -35.79
CA GLU A 303 -9.51 15.53 -34.75
C GLU A 303 -8.32 14.94 -34.01
N LYS A 304 -8.25 13.60 -33.93
CA LYS A 304 -7.16 12.87 -33.28
C LYS A 304 -5.97 12.65 -34.20
N ALA A 305 -6.05 12.97 -35.49
CA ALA A 305 -4.99 12.74 -36.48
C ALA A 305 -3.62 13.26 -36.00
N GLY A 306 -2.62 12.37 -35.93
CA GLY A 306 -1.27 12.70 -35.51
C GLY A 306 -1.08 13.01 -34.01
N GLN A 307 -2.16 13.10 -33.22
CA GLN A 307 -2.09 13.25 -31.77
C GLN A 307 -1.62 11.95 -31.10
N ARG A 308 -1.02 12.04 -29.91
CA ARG A 308 -0.62 10.83 -29.17
C ARG A 308 -1.84 10.20 -28.53
N MET A 309 -2.08 8.93 -28.84
CA MET A 309 -3.13 8.13 -28.22
C MET A 309 -2.88 8.00 -26.73
N GLN A 310 -3.97 7.93 -25.96
CA GLN A 310 -3.93 7.76 -24.52
C GLN A 310 -5.02 6.79 -24.11
N ILE A 311 -4.72 5.96 -23.11
CA ILE A 311 -5.76 5.14 -22.49
C ILE A 311 -6.73 6.09 -21.79
N PRO A 312 -8.05 5.89 -21.93
CA PRO A 312 -9.04 6.60 -21.15
C PRO A 312 -8.65 6.64 -19.68
N ILE A 313 -8.49 7.86 -19.16
CA ILE A 313 -8.16 8.10 -17.76
C ILE A 313 -9.39 7.71 -16.94
N PRO A 314 -9.31 6.68 -16.09
CA PRO A 314 -10.45 6.37 -15.24
C PRO A 314 -10.71 7.53 -14.28
N ILE A 315 -11.98 7.90 -14.14
CA ILE A 315 -12.45 8.79 -13.07
C ILE A 315 -12.21 8.05 -11.76
N THR A 316 -11.36 8.60 -10.92
CA THR A 316 -11.05 8.06 -9.60
C THR A 316 -11.02 9.20 -8.60
N TRP A 317 -11.51 8.96 -7.39
CA TRP A 317 -11.51 9.94 -6.30
C TRP A 317 -10.15 10.64 -6.13
N ASP A 318 -9.03 9.89 -6.13
CA ASP A 318 -7.66 10.42 -6.03
C ASP A 318 -7.34 11.47 -7.09
N ARG A 319 -7.84 11.26 -8.32
CA ARG A 319 -7.59 12.13 -9.48
C ARG A 319 -8.49 13.36 -9.44
N GLU A 320 -9.78 13.18 -9.19
CA GLU A 320 -10.73 14.30 -9.13
C GLU A 320 -10.33 15.30 -8.04
N LEU A 321 -9.92 14.83 -6.85
CA LEU A 321 -9.40 15.70 -5.79
C LEU A 321 -8.10 16.44 -6.16
N SER A 322 -7.37 15.96 -7.17
CA SER A 322 -6.12 16.55 -7.64
C SER A 322 -6.29 17.50 -8.83
N LYS A 323 -7.45 17.54 -9.48
CA LYS A 323 -7.66 18.31 -10.73
C LYS A 323 -7.64 19.83 -10.56
N GLY A 324 -7.77 20.36 -9.34
CA GLY A 324 -7.57 21.78 -9.01
C GLY A 324 -8.51 22.78 -9.69
N LEU A 325 -9.46 22.33 -10.51
CA LEU A 325 -10.42 23.19 -11.23
C LEU A 325 -11.52 23.71 -10.30
N ASN A 326 -12.05 22.85 -9.41
CA ASN A 326 -13.05 23.21 -8.40
C ASN A 326 -12.44 23.14 -7.00
N SER A 327 -13.13 23.75 -6.02
CA SER A 327 -12.76 23.60 -4.60
C SER A 327 -12.77 22.12 -4.19
N LYS A 328 -11.86 21.72 -3.29
CA LYS A 328 -11.77 20.33 -2.82
C LYS A 328 -13.10 19.82 -2.25
N ARG A 329 -13.84 20.71 -1.59
CA ARG A 329 -15.18 20.49 -1.05
C ARG A 329 -16.17 20.08 -2.14
N GLN A 330 -16.34 20.89 -3.19
CA GLN A 330 -17.29 20.62 -4.27
C GLN A 330 -16.99 19.31 -4.98
N ASN A 331 -15.71 19.04 -5.30
CA ASN A 331 -15.31 17.78 -5.91
C ASN A 331 -15.66 16.58 -5.03
N LEU A 332 -15.51 16.72 -3.71
CA LEU A 332 -15.82 15.67 -2.75
C LEU A 332 -17.33 15.45 -2.63
N GLU A 333 -18.13 16.53 -2.56
CA GLU A 333 -19.60 16.45 -2.55
C GLU A 333 -20.13 15.76 -3.82
N ASP A 334 -19.66 16.16 -5.00
CA ASP A 334 -20.03 15.53 -6.28
C ASP A 334 -19.74 14.03 -6.30
N LEU A 335 -18.56 13.64 -5.83
CA LEU A 335 -18.15 12.22 -5.78
C LEU A 335 -19.02 11.41 -4.81
N ILE A 336 -19.40 11.99 -3.67
CA ILE A 336 -20.29 11.37 -2.69
C ILE A 336 -21.69 11.23 -3.29
N GLN A 337 -22.24 12.29 -3.88
CA GLN A 337 -23.57 12.28 -4.48
C GLN A 337 -23.69 11.27 -5.62
N LYS A 338 -22.64 11.14 -6.46
CA LYS A 338 -22.57 10.17 -7.56
C LYS A 338 -22.21 8.75 -7.11
N ASN A 339 -21.99 8.51 -5.81
CA ASN A 339 -21.58 7.23 -5.23
C ASN A 339 -20.25 6.67 -5.82
N GLN A 340 -19.34 7.55 -6.25
CA GLN A 340 -18.11 7.18 -6.98
C GLN A 340 -16.89 6.92 -6.08
N ILE A 341 -17.02 7.09 -4.76
CA ILE A 341 -15.93 6.84 -3.80
C ILE A 341 -15.96 5.37 -3.37
N PRO A 342 -14.91 4.57 -3.61
CA PRO A 342 -14.83 3.19 -3.13
C PRO A 342 -14.92 3.12 -1.59
N TYR A 343 -15.52 2.06 -1.05
CA TYR A 343 -15.79 1.94 0.40
C TYR A 343 -14.54 2.14 1.27
N LEU A 344 -13.43 1.47 0.95
CA LEU A 344 -12.18 1.61 1.71
C LEU A 344 -11.59 3.04 1.63
N ALA A 345 -11.71 3.70 0.48
CA ALA A 345 -11.25 5.08 0.33
C ALA A 345 -12.11 6.04 1.18
N LEU A 346 -13.43 5.82 1.18
CA LEU A 346 -14.36 6.56 2.03
C LEU A 346 -13.98 6.40 3.51
N LEU A 347 -13.85 5.16 3.98
CA LEU A 347 -13.49 4.84 5.36
C LEU A 347 -12.18 5.52 5.82
N ARG A 348 -11.15 5.53 4.95
CA ARG A 348 -9.85 6.15 5.25
C ARG A 348 -9.87 7.68 5.20
N SER A 349 -10.94 8.29 4.70
CA SER A 349 -11.05 9.74 4.46
C SER A 349 -12.10 10.43 5.33
N LEU A 350 -12.81 9.71 6.22
CA LEU A 350 -13.91 10.24 7.02
C LEU A 350 -13.52 11.48 7.84
N ARG A 351 -12.34 11.48 8.47
CA ARG A 351 -11.81 12.67 9.17
C ARG A 351 -11.72 13.89 8.24
N ASN A 352 -11.28 13.71 7.00
CA ASN A 352 -11.14 14.80 6.05
C ASN A 352 -12.50 15.24 5.47
N ILE A 353 -13.47 14.33 5.39
CA ILE A 353 -14.86 14.62 5.01
C ILE A 353 -15.49 15.53 6.07
N LEU A 354 -15.37 15.18 7.36
CA LEU A 354 -15.87 15.99 8.47
C LEU A 354 -15.22 17.39 8.49
N LYS A 355 -13.91 17.46 8.24
CA LYS A 355 -13.18 18.74 8.20
C LYS A 355 -13.55 19.68 7.06
N GLN A 356 -14.07 19.18 5.94
CA GLN A 356 -14.36 20.00 4.77
C GLN A 356 -15.72 20.72 4.86
N GLY A 357 -16.50 20.47 5.91
CA GLY A 357 -17.77 21.15 6.19
C GLY A 357 -18.85 20.90 5.13
N LEU A 358 -18.96 19.67 4.62
CA LEU A 358 -19.89 19.32 3.52
C LEU A 358 -21.36 19.54 3.90
N SER A 359 -22.26 19.50 2.91
CA SER A 359 -23.70 19.58 3.14
C SER A 359 -24.23 18.41 3.99
N ALA A 360 -25.32 18.65 4.72
CA ALA A 360 -25.98 17.61 5.54
C ALA A 360 -26.42 16.40 4.69
N GLU A 361 -26.90 16.63 3.46
CA GLU A 361 -27.27 15.56 2.52
C GLU A 361 -26.05 14.70 2.15
N ALA A 362 -24.89 15.32 1.91
CA ALA A 362 -23.66 14.58 1.61
C ALA A 362 -23.25 13.71 2.82
N HIS A 363 -23.33 14.25 4.03
CA HIS A 363 -23.05 13.47 5.24
C HIS A 363 -24.03 12.30 5.43
N GLN A 364 -25.32 12.50 5.16
CA GLN A 364 -26.34 11.45 5.23
C GLN A 364 -26.04 10.32 4.23
N LYS A 365 -25.64 10.64 2.99
CA LYS A 365 -25.23 9.63 1.99
C LYS A 365 -24.00 8.83 2.44
N VAL A 366 -23.04 9.48 3.09
CA VAL A 366 -21.87 8.78 3.66
C VAL A 366 -22.29 7.81 4.76
N VAL A 367 -23.11 8.25 5.70
CA VAL A 367 -23.63 7.40 6.79
C VAL A 367 -24.41 6.23 6.21
N GLN A 368 -25.37 6.47 5.30
CA GLN A 368 -26.14 5.41 4.63
C GLN A 368 -25.24 4.38 3.95
N LYS A 369 -24.16 4.83 3.28
CA LYS A 369 -23.22 3.93 2.62
C LYS A 369 -22.44 3.07 3.61
N LEU A 370 -22.02 3.64 4.74
CA LEU A 370 -21.31 2.92 5.79
C LEU A 370 -22.22 1.97 6.58
N SER A 371 -23.50 2.32 6.76
CA SER A 371 -24.49 1.46 7.43
C SER A 371 -25.04 0.36 6.52
N ASN A 372 -24.86 0.46 5.20
CA ASN A 372 -25.41 -0.52 4.27
C ASN A 372 -24.69 -1.88 4.42
N LYS A 373 -25.41 -2.86 4.94
CA LYS A 373 -24.92 -4.23 5.19
C LYS A 373 -24.28 -4.87 3.96
N GLN A 374 -24.93 -4.78 2.79
CA GLN A 374 -24.41 -5.36 1.55
C GLN A 374 -23.10 -4.69 1.09
N CYS A 375 -22.98 -3.37 1.28
CA CYS A 375 -21.73 -2.64 1.00
C CYS A 375 -20.61 -3.07 1.94
N VAL A 376 -20.89 -3.23 3.24
CA VAL A 376 -19.93 -3.63 4.27
C VAL A 376 -19.42 -5.06 4.01
N GLU A 377 -20.33 -6.00 3.75
CA GLU A 377 -20.00 -7.40 3.48
C GLU A 377 -19.14 -7.54 2.21
N ASN A 378 -19.55 -6.90 1.12
CA ASN A 378 -18.84 -6.97 -0.17
C ASN A 378 -17.52 -6.20 -0.20
N ALA A 379 -17.32 -5.23 0.71
CA ALA A 379 -16.08 -4.49 0.77
C ALA A 379 -14.88 -5.38 1.18
N LYS A 380 -15.13 -6.49 1.91
CA LYS A 380 -14.11 -7.44 2.40
C LYS A 380 -12.93 -6.72 3.07
N ILE A 381 -13.24 -5.69 3.86
CA ILE A 381 -12.26 -4.87 4.58
C ILE A 381 -12.01 -5.50 5.95
N PHE A 382 -10.75 -5.68 6.31
CA PHE A 382 -10.39 -6.19 7.62
C PHE A 382 -10.76 -5.19 8.74
N PRO A 383 -11.28 -5.64 9.90
CA PRO A 383 -11.78 -4.76 10.98
C PRO A 383 -10.80 -3.67 11.42
N LEU A 384 -9.50 -3.93 11.33
CA LEU A 384 -8.44 -2.96 11.66
C LEU A 384 -8.60 -1.60 10.97
N GLN A 385 -9.07 -1.56 9.72
CA GLN A 385 -9.25 -0.30 8.99
C GLN A 385 -10.37 0.57 9.60
N PHE A 386 -11.41 -0.07 10.15
CA PHE A 386 -12.51 0.63 10.81
C PHE A 386 -12.05 1.20 12.16
N PHE A 387 -11.25 0.46 12.92
CA PHE A 387 -10.61 0.98 14.14
C PHE A 387 -9.71 2.18 13.87
N THR A 388 -8.89 2.11 12.83
CA THR A 388 -8.08 3.26 12.42
C THR A 388 -8.97 4.46 12.10
N ALA A 389 -10.06 4.28 11.35
CA ALA A 389 -10.97 5.36 10.99
C ALA A 389 -11.64 5.98 12.22
N PHE A 390 -12.15 5.13 13.14
CA PHE A 390 -12.74 5.57 14.40
C PHE A 390 -11.74 6.41 15.21
N ASN A 391 -10.54 5.87 15.45
CA ASN A 391 -9.52 6.51 16.27
C ASN A 391 -9.10 7.88 15.70
N GLU A 392 -9.05 8.03 14.38
CA GLU A 392 -8.70 9.30 13.75
C GLU A 392 -9.81 10.35 13.88
N ILE A 393 -11.09 9.94 13.92
CA ILE A 393 -12.23 10.82 14.22
C ILE A 393 -12.21 11.22 15.70
N ASP A 394 -12.05 10.25 16.60
CA ASP A 394 -12.06 10.45 18.04
C ASP A 394 -10.96 11.42 18.49
N LYS A 395 -9.72 11.17 18.05
CA LYS A 395 -8.59 12.10 18.28
C LYS A 395 -8.86 13.51 17.77
N TRP A 396 -9.54 13.63 16.62
CA TRP A 396 -9.83 14.93 16.05
C TRP A 396 -10.85 15.69 16.90
N GLN A 397 -11.90 15.01 17.37
CA GLN A 397 -12.88 15.56 18.30
C GLN A 397 -12.22 16.00 19.62
N THR A 398 -11.39 15.15 20.24
CA THR A 398 -10.67 15.50 21.49
C THR A 398 -9.77 16.73 21.31
N ASN A 399 -9.11 16.86 20.17
CA ASN A 399 -8.25 18.01 19.90
C ASN A 399 -9.04 19.31 19.71
N GLN A 400 -10.27 19.25 19.17
CA GLN A 400 -11.14 20.43 19.12
C GLN A 400 -11.54 20.90 20.53
N VAL A 401 -11.90 19.97 21.42
CA VAL A 401 -12.24 20.30 22.82
C VAL A 401 -11.04 20.92 23.55
N LYS A 402 -9.84 20.34 23.41
CA LYS A 402 -8.61 20.89 24.03
C LYS A 402 -8.20 22.27 23.50
N ASN A 403 -8.54 22.60 22.26
CA ASN A 403 -8.29 23.93 21.70
C ASN A 403 -9.30 24.98 22.19
N GLN A 404 -10.47 24.55 22.68
CA GLN A 404 -11.51 25.40 23.27
C GLN A 404 -11.31 25.64 24.77
N GLU A 405 -10.51 24.83 25.46
CA GLU A 405 -10.11 25.07 26.87
C GLU A 405 -9.19 26.31 26.97
N PRO A 406 -9.41 27.21 27.95
CA PRO A 406 -8.55 28.37 28.14
C PRO A 406 -7.13 27.90 28.49
N LYS A 407 -6.16 28.29 27.65
CA LYS A 407 -4.74 28.02 27.93
C LYS A 407 -4.38 28.70 29.25
N LYS A 408 -4.13 27.91 30.30
CA LYS A 408 -3.52 28.41 31.54
C LYS A 408 -2.23 29.14 31.17
N GLU A 409 -2.15 30.43 31.49
CA GLU A 409 -0.94 31.24 31.33
C GLU A 409 0.19 30.59 32.11
N ARG A 410 1.07 29.89 31.41
CA ARG A 410 2.40 29.55 31.95
C ARG A 410 3.35 30.62 31.43
N ALA A 411 3.87 31.42 32.35
CA ALA A 411 4.93 32.38 32.07
C ALA A 411 6.05 31.68 31.30
N LYS A 412 6.35 32.17 30.09
CA LYS A 412 7.49 31.70 29.30
C LYS A 412 8.73 32.48 29.71
N PRO A 413 9.84 31.83 30.08
CA PRO A 413 11.12 32.51 30.16
C PRO A 413 11.62 32.79 28.73
N TYR A 414 11.86 34.07 28.45
CA TYR A 414 12.69 34.65 27.39
C TYR A 414 12.42 34.23 25.93
N GLU A 415 11.83 35.14 25.15
CA GLU A 415 11.61 35.00 23.71
C GLU A 415 12.90 35.27 22.90
N LYS A 416 13.45 34.23 22.27
CA LYS A 416 14.28 34.43 21.06
C LYS A 416 13.34 34.63 19.88
N GLN A 417 13.48 35.77 19.20
CA GLN A 417 12.74 36.15 18.00
C GLN A 417 12.66 35.00 16.99
N LYS A 418 11.50 34.32 16.95
CA LYS A 418 11.19 33.30 15.95
C LYS A 418 10.58 34.01 14.74
N GLN A 419 11.19 33.78 13.58
CA GLN A 419 10.66 34.18 12.27
C GLN A 419 9.16 33.86 12.17
N VAL A 420 8.37 34.90 11.89
CA VAL A 420 6.92 34.83 11.71
C VAL A 420 6.62 33.87 10.56
N LYS A 421 6.09 32.70 10.91
CA LYS A 421 5.45 31.81 9.96
C LYS A 421 4.06 32.35 9.70
N ILE A 422 3.84 32.91 8.51
CA ILE A 422 2.50 33.08 7.96
C ILE A 422 2.06 31.69 7.50
N GLU A 423 1.51 30.89 8.41
CA GLU A 423 0.70 29.72 8.06
C GLU A 423 -0.74 30.26 7.89
N GLU A 424 -1.30 30.15 6.68
CA GLU A 424 -2.72 30.42 6.42
C GLU A 424 -3.53 29.62 7.44
N LYS A 425 -4.27 30.30 8.32
CA LYS A 425 -5.23 29.66 9.22
C LYS A 425 -6.35 29.11 8.35
N GLU A 426 -6.34 27.81 8.08
CA GLU A 426 -7.53 27.11 7.59
C GLU A 426 -8.65 27.36 8.61
N GLU A 427 -9.78 27.92 8.18
CA GLU A 427 -10.95 28.17 9.04
C GLU A 427 -11.33 26.87 9.77
N GLU A 428 -11.37 26.91 11.11
CA GLU A 428 -11.79 25.76 11.91
C GLU A 428 -13.29 25.55 11.74
N VAL A 429 -13.66 24.57 10.90
CA VAL A 429 -15.06 24.14 10.76
C VAL A 429 -15.53 23.52 12.08
N THR A 430 -16.57 24.10 12.68
CA THR A 430 -17.32 23.52 13.79
C THR A 430 -18.32 22.51 13.22
N VAL A 431 -18.20 21.25 13.63
CA VAL A 431 -19.10 20.18 13.19
C VAL A 431 -20.02 19.81 14.35
N ASP A 432 -21.29 19.58 14.07
CA ASP A 432 -22.29 19.15 15.05
C ASP A 432 -21.82 17.88 15.80
N PRO A 433 -21.72 17.91 17.14
CA PRO A 433 -21.38 16.73 17.95
C PRO A 433 -22.26 15.51 17.66
N GLN A 434 -23.56 15.71 17.38
CA GLN A 434 -24.47 14.60 17.08
C GLN A 434 -24.09 13.89 15.77
N LEU A 435 -23.61 14.65 14.78
CA LEU A 435 -23.14 14.08 13.53
C LEU A 435 -21.88 13.24 13.73
N ILE A 436 -20.95 13.70 14.58
CA ILE A 436 -19.73 12.94 14.90
C ILE A 436 -20.10 11.61 15.55
N GLU A 437 -21.04 11.61 16.49
CA GLU A 437 -21.49 10.40 17.16
C GLU A 437 -22.20 9.45 16.19
N SER A 438 -23.03 9.97 15.28
CA SER A 438 -23.66 9.17 14.22
C SER A 438 -22.63 8.43 13.35
N TYR A 439 -21.50 9.05 13.04
CA TYR A 439 -20.40 8.39 12.31
C TYR A 439 -19.75 7.29 13.15
N LYS A 440 -19.50 7.56 14.44
CA LYS A 440 -18.91 6.59 15.37
C LYS A 440 -19.79 5.35 15.52
N ASP A 441 -21.07 5.53 15.81
CA ASP A 441 -22.06 4.45 15.90
C ASP A 441 -22.13 3.62 14.61
N THR A 442 -22.08 4.29 13.47
CA THR A 442 -22.15 3.63 12.17
C THR A 442 -20.90 2.78 11.91
N ILE A 443 -19.71 3.29 12.28
CA ILE A 443 -18.46 2.53 12.16
C ILE A 443 -18.51 1.30 13.08
N GLU A 444 -19.01 1.43 14.30
CA GLU A 444 -19.13 0.32 15.24
C GLU A 444 -20.09 -0.77 14.73
N LYS A 445 -21.26 -0.38 14.23
CA LYS A 445 -22.21 -1.29 13.57
C LYS A 445 -21.57 -1.98 12.36
N ALA A 446 -20.81 -1.25 11.55
CA ALA A 446 -20.09 -1.83 10.41
C ALA A 446 -19.02 -2.84 10.86
N ILE A 447 -18.28 -2.57 11.95
CA ILE A 447 -17.33 -3.51 12.53
C ILE A 447 -18.02 -4.81 12.91
N LYS A 448 -19.16 -4.73 13.61
CA LYS A 448 -19.94 -5.92 14.01
C LYS A 448 -20.33 -6.76 12.78
N ILE A 449 -20.86 -6.12 11.74
CA ILE A 449 -21.22 -6.81 10.48
C ILE A 449 -20.01 -7.48 9.84
N VAL A 450 -18.87 -6.78 9.73
CA VAL A 450 -17.65 -7.36 9.13
C VAL A 450 -17.17 -8.56 9.94
N VAL A 451 -17.11 -8.43 11.26
CA VAL A 451 -16.69 -9.53 12.14
C VAL A 451 -17.64 -10.70 11.95
N ASP A 452 -18.95 -10.49 12.05
CA ASP A 452 -19.95 -11.57 11.98
C ASP A 452 -19.98 -12.28 10.61
N LYS A 453 -19.79 -11.54 9.51
CA LYS A 453 -20.05 -12.05 8.15
C LYS A 453 -18.82 -12.34 7.31
N ASN A 454 -17.69 -11.71 7.60
CA ASN A 454 -16.45 -11.87 6.82
C ASN A 454 -15.37 -12.67 7.54
N LEU A 455 -15.58 -13.05 8.81
CA LEU A 455 -14.64 -13.87 9.57
C LEU A 455 -15.34 -15.14 10.06
N ASP A 456 -14.69 -16.27 9.80
CA ASP A 456 -15.18 -17.59 10.21
C ASP A 456 -15.01 -17.79 11.72
N THR A 457 -15.85 -18.65 12.29
CA THR A 457 -15.75 -19.09 13.69
C THR A 457 -14.67 -20.16 13.81
N ILE A 458 -13.87 -20.07 14.88
CA ILE A 458 -12.85 -21.06 15.23
C ILE A 458 -13.45 -21.97 16.30
N PHE A 459 -13.63 -23.25 15.95
CA PHE A 459 -14.24 -24.25 16.81
C PHE A 459 -13.24 -24.80 17.84
N GLY A 460 -13.75 -25.20 19.01
CA GLY A 460 -12.97 -25.81 20.09
C GLY A 460 -12.39 -24.82 21.10
N VAL A 461 -11.35 -25.25 21.81
CA VAL A 461 -10.68 -24.46 22.85
C VAL A 461 -9.42 -23.83 22.29
N THR A 462 -9.39 -22.50 22.24
CA THR A 462 -8.27 -21.71 21.72
C THR A 462 -7.54 -21.02 22.86
N TYR A 463 -6.22 -21.21 22.90
CA TYR A 463 -5.32 -20.51 23.82
C TYR A 463 -4.56 -19.42 23.04
N VAL A 464 -4.82 -18.16 23.38
CA VAL A 464 -4.18 -17.01 22.73
C VAL A 464 -3.07 -16.50 23.63
N PHE A 465 -1.82 -16.64 23.16
CA PHE A 465 -0.64 -16.09 23.80
C PHE A 465 -0.25 -14.79 23.10
N PHE A 466 -0.30 -13.68 23.83
CA PHE A 466 0.00 -12.35 23.34
C PHE A 466 1.35 -11.88 23.88
N ASP A 467 2.32 -11.71 22.97
CA ASP A 467 3.66 -11.23 23.33
C ASP A 467 3.62 -9.75 23.71
N VAL A 468 4.12 -9.43 24.91
CA VAL A 468 4.28 -8.06 25.40
C VAL A 468 5.75 -7.61 25.50
N SER A 469 6.66 -8.39 24.91
CA SER A 469 8.09 -8.10 24.89
C SER A 469 8.41 -6.76 24.21
N ALA A 470 9.61 -6.25 24.48
CA ALA A 470 10.08 -5.00 23.87
C ALA A 470 10.09 -5.05 22.33
N SER A 471 10.29 -6.23 21.73
CA SER A 471 10.30 -6.42 20.28
C SER A 471 8.95 -6.04 19.62
N MET A 472 7.84 -6.19 20.35
CA MET A 472 6.50 -5.88 19.87
C MET A 472 6.22 -4.38 19.74
N ARG A 473 7.08 -3.52 20.30
CA ARG A 473 7.02 -2.06 20.08
C ARG A 473 7.52 -1.62 18.71
N SER A 474 8.08 -2.56 17.94
CA SER A 474 8.54 -2.30 16.58
C SER A 474 7.40 -1.76 15.71
N PRO A 475 7.67 -0.79 14.84
CA PRO A 475 6.64 -0.25 13.96
C PRO A 475 6.19 -1.31 12.96
N ILE A 476 4.87 -1.39 12.71
CA ILE A 476 4.39 -2.17 11.57
C ILE A 476 4.71 -1.45 10.27
N SER A 477 4.94 -2.25 9.24
CA SER A 477 5.15 -1.76 7.91
C SER A 477 3.97 -1.00 7.35
N GLY A 478 4.28 0.19 6.84
CA GLY A 478 3.25 1.12 6.43
C GLY A 478 2.39 1.62 7.59
N GLY A 479 2.82 1.52 8.86
CA GLY A 479 2.07 1.98 10.04
C GLY A 479 1.59 3.42 9.95
N LYS A 480 2.31 4.30 9.23
CA LYS A 480 1.83 5.66 8.88
C LYS A 480 0.46 5.66 8.15
N LYS A 481 0.15 4.61 7.40
CA LYS A 481 -1.13 4.43 6.68
C LYS A 481 -2.26 3.97 7.59
N TYR A 482 -1.96 3.51 8.80
CA TYR A 482 -2.90 2.95 9.78
C TYR A 482 -3.07 3.87 11.01
N GLY A 483 -2.53 5.09 10.94
CA GLY A 483 -2.77 6.15 11.92
C GLY A 483 -2.26 5.79 13.31
N SER A 484 -3.19 5.64 14.26
CA SER A 484 -2.92 5.26 15.65
C SER A 484 -2.39 3.84 15.84
N ILE A 485 -2.65 2.94 14.89
CA ILE A 485 -2.22 1.54 14.95
C ILE A 485 -0.94 1.46 14.15
N ASN A 486 0.20 1.53 14.83
CA ASN A 486 1.48 1.68 14.14
C ASN A 486 2.58 0.79 14.70
N SER A 487 2.34 0.01 15.75
CA SER A 487 3.27 -1.00 16.29
C SER A 487 2.75 -2.43 16.14
N CYS A 488 3.66 -3.40 16.17
CA CYS A 488 3.32 -4.83 16.13
C CYS A 488 2.39 -5.21 17.29
N MET A 489 2.63 -4.64 18.48
CA MET A 489 1.79 -4.80 19.66
C MET A 489 0.34 -4.36 19.40
N ASP A 490 0.13 -3.19 18.78
CA ASP A 490 -1.22 -2.71 18.47
C ASP A 490 -1.95 -3.67 17.53
N CYS A 491 -1.24 -4.13 16.49
CA CYS A 491 -1.82 -5.01 15.48
C CYS A 491 -2.15 -6.38 16.07
N ALA A 492 -1.20 -6.96 16.81
CA ALA A 492 -1.39 -8.23 17.49
C ALA A 492 -2.53 -8.15 18.52
N PHE A 493 -2.72 -7.00 19.18
CA PHE A 493 -3.77 -6.84 20.19
C PHE A 493 -5.15 -6.90 19.54
N VAL A 494 -5.34 -6.17 18.44
CA VAL A 494 -6.59 -6.23 17.66
C VAL A 494 -6.84 -7.64 17.12
N LEU A 495 -5.80 -8.32 16.62
CA LEU A 495 -5.92 -9.70 16.14
C LEU A 495 -6.29 -10.68 17.26
N ALA A 496 -5.66 -10.57 18.42
CA ALA A 496 -5.91 -11.42 19.56
C ALA A 496 -7.35 -11.26 20.08
N HIS A 497 -7.86 -10.02 20.10
CA HIS A 497 -9.27 -9.75 20.42
C HIS A 497 -10.25 -10.25 19.36
N LEU A 498 -9.90 -10.18 18.07
CA LEU A 498 -10.70 -10.77 17.01
C LEU A 498 -10.82 -12.29 17.16
N ILE A 499 -9.70 -12.95 17.47
CA ILE A 499 -9.67 -14.39 17.75
C ILE A 499 -10.56 -14.69 18.94
N ARG A 500 -10.43 -13.94 20.05
CA ARG A 500 -11.28 -14.13 21.25
C ARG A 500 -12.77 -14.13 20.92
N ILE A 501 -13.23 -13.21 20.07
CA ILE A 501 -14.65 -13.07 19.71
C ILE A 501 -15.11 -14.16 18.74
N LYS A 502 -14.21 -14.70 17.93
CA LYS A 502 -14.52 -15.71 16.94
C LYS A 502 -14.28 -17.14 17.37
N CYS A 503 -13.62 -17.35 18.51
CA CYS A 503 -13.47 -18.67 19.08
C CYS A 503 -14.69 -19.02 19.94
N GLU A 504 -15.13 -20.27 19.90
CA GLU A 504 -16.17 -20.77 20.83
C GLU A 504 -15.73 -20.64 22.29
N ASN A 505 -14.49 -21.06 22.58
CA ASN A 505 -13.87 -20.95 23.88
C ASN A 505 -12.47 -20.38 23.72
N CYS A 506 -12.22 -19.19 24.27
CA CYS A 506 -10.92 -18.54 24.20
C CYS A 506 -10.37 -18.29 25.60
N GLN A 507 -9.13 -18.72 25.85
CA GLN A 507 -8.36 -18.31 27.01
C GLN A 507 -7.21 -17.42 26.56
N PHE A 508 -7.09 -16.24 27.18
CA PHE A 508 -6.13 -15.22 26.77
C PHE A 508 -5.00 -15.08 27.79
N TYR A 509 -3.77 -15.04 27.29
CA TYR A 509 -2.56 -15.00 28.08
C TYR A 509 -1.64 -13.91 27.56
N LEU A 510 -1.06 -13.11 28.45
CA LEU A 510 0.08 -12.26 28.15
C LEU A 510 1.35 -13.03 28.46
N PHE A 511 2.38 -12.89 27.63
CA PHE A 511 3.70 -13.46 27.93
C PHE A 511 4.81 -12.50 27.53
N SER A 512 5.94 -12.62 28.21
CA SER A 512 7.17 -11.89 27.91
C SER A 512 8.37 -12.71 28.37
N SER A 513 9.59 -12.29 28.03
CA SER A 513 10.80 -12.88 28.60
C SER A 513 10.69 -12.87 30.13
N PRO A 514 10.91 -14.01 30.80
CA PRO A 514 10.86 -14.08 32.25
C PRO A 514 11.97 -13.18 32.81
N TYR A 515 11.58 -12.16 33.56
CA TYR A 515 12.49 -11.46 34.45
C TYR A 515 12.03 -11.87 35.86
N ARG A 516 12.65 -12.93 36.39
CA ARG A 516 12.55 -13.34 37.81
C ARG A 516 11.17 -13.82 38.31
N THR A 517 10.22 -14.17 37.45
CA THR A 517 8.97 -14.86 37.83
C THR A 517 9.02 -16.36 37.48
N GLU A 518 8.43 -17.22 38.31
CA GLU A 518 8.33 -18.67 38.04
C GLU A 518 7.46 -19.00 36.81
N HIS A 519 6.56 -18.10 36.43
CA HIS A 519 5.70 -18.25 35.25
C HIS A 519 5.97 -17.15 34.22
N PRO A 520 6.28 -17.49 32.95
CA PRO A 520 6.55 -16.51 31.89
C PRO A 520 5.27 -15.93 31.26
N TYR A 521 4.10 -16.16 31.86
CA TYR A 521 2.81 -15.72 31.34
C TYR A 521 1.79 -15.39 32.44
N THR A 522 0.76 -14.62 32.09
CA THR A 522 -0.39 -14.31 32.96
C THR A 522 -1.69 -14.38 32.19
N LYS A 523 -2.68 -15.10 32.75
CA LYS A 523 -4.03 -15.17 32.19
C LYS A 523 -4.74 -13.83 32.36
N VAL A 524 -5.41 -13.37 31.31
CA VAL A 524 -6.22 -12.15 31.32
C VAL A 524 -7.68 -12.51 31.09
N ASN A 525 -8.54 -12.02 31.97
CA ASN A 525 -9.97 -12.06 31.79
C ASN A 525 -10.45 -10.71 31.24
N PHE A 526 -11.31 -10.77 30.23
CA PHE A 526 -11.99 -9.62 29.66
C PHE A 526 -13.44 -9.66 30.11
N ASP A 527 -13.93 -8.55 30.65
CA ASP A 527 -15.32 -8.39 31.08
C ASP A 527 -16.22 -7.96 29.90
N ASP A 528 -15.61 -7.44 28.82
CA ASP A 528 -16.33 -6.91 27.65
C ASP A 528 -16.50 -7.94 26.53
N ASP A 529 -17.71 -8.03 25.99
CA ASP A 529 -18.06 -8.95 24.90
C ASP A 529 -17.80 -8.38 23.51
N THR A 530 -17.68 -7.07 23.35
CA THR A 530 -17.53 -6.44 22.04
C THR A 530 -16.06 -6.22 21.65
N LEU A 531 -15.78 -6.30 20.34
CA LEU A 531 -14.46 -5.97 19.80
C LEU A 531 -14.12 -4.51 20.05
N PHE A 532 -15.14 -3.67 20.03
CA PHE A 532 -14.98 -2.23 20.09
C PHE A 532 -14.59 -1.77 21.50
N GLU A 533 -15.31 -2.24 22.53
CA GLU A 533 -14.99 -1.95 23.93
C GLU A 533 -13.62 -2.52 24.30
N GLY A 534 -13.33 -3.77 23.95
CA GLY A 534 -12.03 -4.39 24.23
C GLY A 534 -10.84 -3.64 23.60
N VAL A 535 -11.02 -3.05 22.42
CA VAL A 535 -9.98 -2.23 21.75
C VAL A 535 -9.96 -0.77 22.25
N LYS A 536 -11.10 -0.19 22.66
CA LYS A 536 -11.18 1.16 23.23
C LYS A 536 -10.58 1.23 24.63
N ASP A 537 -10.77 0.17 25.41
CA ASP A 537 -10.14 -0.03 26.72
C ASP A 537 -8.65 -0.44 26.61
N LYS A 538 -8.02 -0.20 25.46
CA LYS A 538 -6.57 -0.30 25.26
C LYS A 538 -5.81 0.36 26.40
N ALA A 539 -6.24 1.49 26.97
CA ALA A 539 -5.55 2.10 28.11
C ALA A 539 -5.64 1.24 29.39
N LYS A 540 -6.80 0.64 29.71
CA LYS A 540 -6.96 -0.24 30.88
C LYS A 540 -6.24 -1.58 30.67
N SER A 541 -6.34 -2.16 29.47
CA SER A 541 -5.62 -3.37 29.08
C SER A 541 -4.12 -3.13 29.03
N TYR A 542 -3.67 -1.97 28.55
CA TYR A 542 -2.26 -1.54 28.64
C TYR A 542 -1.86 -1.28 30.08
N ASN A 543 -2.73 -0.79 30.97
CA ASN A 543 -2.41 -0.69 32.39
C ASN A 543 -2.28 -2.08 33.02
N LYS A 544 -3.09 -3.07 32.63
CA LYS A 544 -2.88 -4.48 33.03
C LYS A 544 -1.56 -5.03 32.47
N ILE A 545 -1.21 -4.71 31.22
CA ILE A 545 0.09 -5.07 30.60
C ILE A 545 1.25 -4.34 31.28
N ILE A 546 1.10 -3.06 31.60
CA ILE A 546 2.09 -2.24 32.29
C ILE A 546 2.25 -2.78 33.70
N ASN A 547 1.18 -3.08 34.42
CA ASN A 547 1.22 -3.72 35.74
C ASN A 547 1.91 -5.08 35.67
N TYR A 548 1.64 -5.90 34.66
CA TYR A 548 2.35 -7.15 34.42
C TYR A 548 3.85 -6.91 34.13
N LEU A 549 4.21 -5.96 33.27
CA LEU A 549 5.59 -5.54 33.03
C LEU A 549 6.23 -4.93 34.30
N TYR A 550 5.44 -4.28 35.15
CA TYR A 550 5.86 -3.70 36.41
C TYR A 550 6.10 -4.80 37.44
N MET A 551 5.26 -5.85 37.50
CA MET A 551 5.50 -7.05 38.31
C MET A 551 6.76 -7.80 37.86
N ILE A 552 7.01 -7.87 36.56
CA ILE A 552 8.27 -8.39 35.99
C ILE A 552 9.47 -7.49 36.35
N ASN A 553 9.29 -6.16 36.33
CA ASN A 553 10.36 -5.18 36.61
C ASN A 553 10.54 -4.81 38.09
N HIS A 554 9.64 -5.20 39.00
CA HIS A 554 9.63 -4.75 40.41
C HIS A 554 10.73 -5.35 41.28
N SER A 555 11.76 -5.92 40.67
CA SER A 555 12.99 -6.31 41.35
C SER A 555 14.19 -5.41 41.00
N ILE A 556 13.94 -4.21 40.45
CA ILE A 556 14.95 -3.16 40.22
C ILE A 556 15.00 -2.11 41.35
N GLN A 557 14.06 -2.12 42.30
CA GLN A 557 14.07 -1.18 43.43
C GLN A 557 14.65 -1.72 44.75
N PHE A 558 15.33 -2.88 44.70
CA PHE A 558 16.06 -3.47 45.84
C PHE A 558 17.57 -3.67 45.57
N LEU A 559 18.14 -2.93 44.62
CA LEU A 559 19.59 -2.94 44.32
C LEU A 559 20.21 -1.53 44.27
N TYR A 560 19.56 -0.55 44.90
CA TYR A 560 20.15 0.75 45.25
C TYR A 560 19.87 1.16 46.71
N LEU A 561 19.79 0.16 47.58
CA LEU A 561 20.16 0.13 48.99
C LEU A 561 20.81 -1.24 49.22
#